data_AF-A0A0B8P3H3-F1
#
_entry.id   AF-A0A0B8P3H3-F1
#
_cell.length_a   1.000
_cell.length_b   1.000
_cell.length_c   1.000
_cell.angle_alpha   90.00
_cell.angle_beta   90.00
_cell.angle_gamma   90.00
#
_symmetry.space_group_name_H-M   'P 1'
#
loop_
_entity.id
_entity.type
_entity.pdbx_description
1 polymer ?
#
loop_
_entity_poly.entity_id
_entity_poly.type
_entity_poly.pdbx_seq_one_letter_code
_entity_poly.pdbx_strand_id
1 'polypeptide(L)' 'MGRDYEAAVISSGFGGITLGSTATAIVNMTAVTQQHGAAHKAFIIVPLVCGFFIDIANALIINTFITF' A
#
# COMPACT_ATOMS: atom_id res chain seq x y z
N MET A 1 5.31 -2.42 14.51
CA MET A 1 5.76 -3.17 13.32
C MET A 1 5.78 -4.64 13.70
N GLY A 2 4.80 -5.40 13.20
CA GLY A 2 4.52 -6.78 13.61
C GLY A 2 5.70 -7.72 13.36
N ARG A 3 5.79 -8.80 14.14
CA ARG A 3 6.83 -9.85 14.05
C ARG A 3 6.74 -10.69 12.78
N ASP A 4 5.94 -10.27 11.80
CA ASP A 4 5.53 -11.06 10.65
C ASP A 4 6.17 -10.54 9.37
N TYR A 5 6.63 -11.47 8.54
CA TYR A 5 7.25 -11.18 7.25
C TYR A 5 6.35 -10.33 6.33
N GLU A 6 5.03 -10.55 6.38
CA GLU A 6 4.06 -9.78 5.60
C GLU A 6 4.06 -8.29 5.98
N ALA A 7 4.23 -7.96 7.26
CA ALA A 7 4.31 -6.59 7.72
C ALA A 7 5.60 -5.90 7.24
N ALA A 8 6.71 -6.65 7.18
CA ALA A 8 7.96 -6.15 6.63
C ALA A 8 7.83 -5.84 5.13
N VAL A 9 7.19 -6.73 4.36
CA VAL A 9 6.90 -6.48 2.93
C VAL A 9 5.97 -5.29 2.74
N ILE A 10 4.92 -5.14 3.54
CA ILE A 10 4.05 -3.96 3.47
C ILE A 10 4.83 -2.68 3.76
N SER A 11 5.75 -2.69 4.74
CA SER A 11 6.58 -1.53 5.05
C SER A 11 7.57 -1.16 3.94
N SER A 12 8.13 -2.14 3.21
CA SER A 12 8.96 -1.86 2.03
C SER A 12 8.12 -1.29 0.88
N GLY A 13 6.90 -1.82 0.68
CA GLY A 13 5.92 -1.29 -0.25
C GLY A 13 5.53 0.16 0.04
N PHE A 14 5.36 0.51 1.32
CA PHE A 14 5.01 1.87 1.74
C PHE A 14 6.03 2.93 1.30
N GLY A 15 7.33 2.58 1.35
CA GLY A 15 8.38 3.42 0.78
C GLY A 15 8.17 3.65 -0.72
N GLY A 16 7.79 2.62 -1.47
CA GLY A 16 7.48 2.73 -2.90
C GLY A 16 6.23 3.58 -3.19
N ILE A 17 5.17 3.45 -2.39
CA ILE A 17 3.95 4.30 -2.52
C ILE A 17 4.33 5.79 -2.42
N THR A 18 5.16 6.10 -1.43
CA THR A 18 5.59 7.48 -1.15
C THR A 18 6.48 8.04 -2.27
N LEU A 19 7.21 7.18 -2.98
CA LEU A 19 8.10 7.58 -4.07
C LEU A 19 7.37 7.92 -5.39
N GLY A 20 6.11 7.54 -5.54
CA GLY A 20 5.31 8.08 -6.64
C GLY A 20 4.04 7.33 -7.05
N SER A 21 3.90 6.03 -6.75
CA SER A 21 2.70 5.31 -7.16
C SER A 21 2.53 3.93 -6.50
N THR A 22 1.33 3.37 -6.62
CA THR A 22 1.06 1.97 -6.26
C THR A 22 1.95 1.00 -7.06
N ALA A 23 2.30 1.33 -8.31
CA ALA A 23 3.19 0.49 -9.14
C ALA A 23 4.63 0.44 -8.56
N THR A 24 5.14 1.57 -8.06
CA THR A 24 6.47 1.61 -7.41
C THR A 24 6.46 0.88 -6.07
N ALA A 25 5.35 0.90 -5.34
CA ALA A 25 5.12 0.04 -4.17
C ALA A 25 5.22 -1.44 -4.50
N ILE A 26 4.54 -1.88 -5.57
CA ILE A 26 4.54 -3.27 -6.03
C ILE A 26 5.95 -3.71 -6.43
N VAL A 27 6.72 -2.87 -7.12
CA VAL A 27 8.12 -3.17 -7.45
C VAL A 27 8.97 -3.36 -6.19
N ASN A 28 8.80 -2.49 -5.19
CA ASN A 28 9.57 -2.57 -3.95
C ASN A 28 9.21 -3.81 -3.11
N MET A 29 7.92 -4.15 -3.04
CA MET A 29 7.46 -5.39 -2.43
C MET A 29 7.99 -6.62 -3.18
N THR A 30 7.99 -6.57 -4.51
CA THR A 30 8.51 -7.65 -5.35
C THR A 30 9.99 -7.89 -5.10
N ALA A 31 10.80 -6.83 -5.00
CA ALA A 31 12.22 -6.93 -4.69
C ALA A 31 12.48 -7.64 -3.35
N VAL A 32 11.70 -7.32 -2.31
CA VAL A 32 11.81 -7.98 -0.99
C VAL A 32 11.33 -9.44 -1.05
N THR A 33 10.23 -9.71 -1.76
CA THR A 33 9.71 -11.09 -1.88
C THR A 33 10.53 -12.00 -2.77
N GLN A 34 11.30 -11.46 -3.72
CA GLN A 34 12.26 -12.25 -4.49
C GLN A 34 13.43 -12.74 -3.64
N GLN A 35 13.86 -11.96 -2.63
CA GLN A 35 15.00 -12.32 -1.78
C GLN A 35 14.59 -13.17 -0.56
N HIS A 36 13.38 -12.98 -0.02
CA HIS A 36 12.97 -13.56 1.26
C HIS A 36 11.75 -14.50 1.20
N GLY A 37 11.14 -14.68 0.03
CA GLY A 37 9.98 -15.56 -0.18
C GLY A 37 8.67 -14.82 -0.46
N ALA A 38 7.65 -15.52 -0.94
CA ALA A 38 6.40 -14.89 -1.36
C ALA A 38 5.55 -14.39 -0.17
N ALA A 39 4.99 -13.18 -0.28
CA ALA A 39 4.08 -12.59 0.71
C ALA A 39 2.73 -12.23 0.08
N HIS A 40 1.89 -13.24 -0.16
CA HIS A 40 0.64 -13.09 -0.92
C HIS A 40 -0.36 -12.09 -0.30
N LYS A 41 -0.50 -12.02 1.04
CA LYS A 41 -1.48 -11.07 1.61
C LYS A 41 -1.01 -9.63 1.48
N ALA A 42 0.30 -9.37 1.54
CA ALA A 42 0.83 -8.02 1.36
C ALA A 42 0.46 -7.42 -0.02
N PHE A 43 0.53 -8.24 -1.07
CA PHE A 43 0.15 -7.86 -2.44
C PHE A 43 -1.36 -7.64 -2.63
N ILE A 44 -2.21 -8.16 -1.75
CA ILE A 44 -3.67 -7.90 -1.79
C ILE A 44 -4.00 -6.67 -0.95
N ILE A 45 -3.42 -6.56 0.24
CA ILE A 45 -3.72 -5.48 1.19
C ILE A 45 -3.29 -4.14 0.63
N VAL A 46 -2.07 -4.03 0.06
CA VAL A 46 -1.53 -2.74 -0.37
C VAL A 46 -2.34 -2.08 -1.49
N PRO A 47 -2.71 -2.76 -2.60
CA PRO A 47 -3.57 -2.17 -3.62
C PRO A 47 -4.97 -1.87 -3.12
N LEU A 48 -5.52 -2.68 -2.21
CA LEU A 48 -6.86 -2.47 -1.68
C LEU A 48 -6.92 -1.23 -0.78
N VAL A 49 -5.89 -1.01 0.04
CA VAL A 49 -5.74 0.23 0.83
C VAL A 49 -5.49 1.42 -0.08
N CYS A 50 -4.50 1.34 -0.98
CA CYS A 50 -4.09 2.49 -1.79
C CYS A 50 -5.06 2.87 -2.91
N GLY A 51 -5.74 1.90 -3.51
CA GLY A 51 -6.67 2.14 -4.60
C GLY A 51 -8.09 2.41 -4.11
N PHE A 52 -8.59 1.63 -3.14
CA PHE A 52 -10.01 1.71 -2.78
C PHE A 52 -10.26 2.58 -1.55
N PHE A 53 -9.53 2.34 -0.44
CA PHE A 53 -9.77 3.09 0.79
C PHE A 53 -9.38 4.57 0.67
N ILE A 54 -8.27 4.86 -0.02
CA ILE A 54 -7.86 6.26 -0.27
C ILE A 54 -8.93 6.97 -1.10
N ASP A 55 -9.50 6.34 -2.12
CA ASP A 55 -10.55 6.96 -2.95
C ASP A 55 -11.81 7.28 -2.14
N ILE A 56 -12.26 6.39 -1.26
CA ILE A 56 -13.41 6.65 -0.37
C ILE A 56 -13.11 7.82 0.58
N ALA A 57 -11.93 7.82 1.21
CA ALA A 57 -11.53 8.90 2.10
C ALA A 57 -11.46 10.24 1.34
N ASN A 58 -10.91 10.24 0.13
CA ASN A 58 -10.86 11.43 -0.72
C ASN A 58 -12.27 11.92 -1.07
N ALA A 59 -13.16 11.02 -1.49
CA ALA A 59 -14.55 11.37 -1.81
C ALA A 59 -15.27 11.98 -0.60
N LEU A 60 -15.10 11.41 0.60
CA LEU A 60 -15.66 11.96 1.85
C LEU A 60 -15.08 13.32 2.21
N ILE A 61 -13.75 13.48 2.16
CA ILE A 61 -13.07 14.73 2.52
C ILE A 61 -13.46 15.84 1.54
N ILE A 62 -13.42 15.58 0.23
CA ILE A 62 -13.81 16.55 -0.80
C ILE A 62 -15.28 16.92 -0.64
N ASN A 63 -16.17 15.95 -0.44
CA ASN A 63 -17.59 16.22 -0.26
C ASN A 63 -17.86 17.07 1.00
N THR A 64 -17.14 16.80 2.09
CA THR A 64 -17.21 17.60 3.32
C THR A 64 -16.70 19.02 3.09
N PHE A 65 -15.58 19.20 2.38
CA PHE A 65 -15.01 20.52 2.05
C PHE A 65 -15.88 21.34 1.10
N ILE A 66 -16.59 20.70 0.16
CA ILE A 66 -17.50 21.40 -0.78
C ILE A 66 -18.82 21.77 -0.11
N THR A 67 -19.28 20.96 0.86
CA THR A 67 -20.57 21.16 1.55
C THR A 67 -20.47 22.17 2.71
N PHE A 68 -19.25 22.45 3.21
CA PHE A 68 -18.98 23.45 4.25
C PHE A 68 -18.84 24.86 3.65
#